data_AF-A0A972DM63-F1
#
_entry.id   AF-A0A972DM63-F1
#
_cell.length_a   1.000
_cell.length_b   1.000
_cell.length_c   1.000
_cell.angle_alpha   90.00
_cell.angle_beta   90.00
_cell.angle_gamma   90.00
#
_symmetry.space_group_name_H-M   'P 1'
#
loop_
_entity.id
_entity.type
_entity.pdbx_description
1 polymer ?
#
loop_
_entity_poly.entity_id
_entity_poly.type
_entity_poly.pdbx_seq_one_letter_code
_entity_poly.pdbx_strand_id
1 'polypeptide(L)'
;MPGPMEMLIILGIGVLLFGKRLPEVGRSLGKGIMEFKKGVQGIEDEIYTASSTTTQSSQPTVEDRDEPTAPKFEPPPAEPSDEMTPANQA
;
A
#
# COMPACT_ATOMS: atom_id res chain seq x y z
N MET A 1 10.60 5.69 30.84
CA MET A 1 10.13 4.82 29.73
C MET A 1 10.67 3.44 30.03
N PRO A 2 9.83 2.41 30.18
CA PRO A 2 10.32 1.08 30.49
C PRO A 2 11.22 0.55 29.37
N GLY A 3 12.30 -0.11 29.75
CA GLY A 3 13.27 -0.64 28.80
C GLY A 3 12.77 -1.89 28.06
N PRO A 4 13.41 -2.28 26.96
CA PRO A 4 13.06 -3.52 26.25
C PRO A 4 13.06 -4.76 27.15
N MET A 5 13.97 -4.81 28.13
CA MET A 5 14.02 -5.90 29.11
C MET A 5 12.82 -5.92 30.06
N GLU A 6 12.36 -4.75 30.51
CA GLU A 6 11.17 -4.65 31.39
C GLU A 6 9.90 -5.04 30.63
N MET A 7 9.79 -4.64 29.36
CA MET A 7 8.69 -5.07 28.47
C MET A 7 8.66 -6.59 28.28
N LEU A 8 9.82 -7.24 28.11
CA LEU A 8 9.90 -8.70 28.01
C LEU A 8 9.49 -9.40 29.31
N ILE A 9 9.84 -8.85 30.47
CA ILE A 9 9.42 -9.41 31.77
C ILE A 9 7.89 -9.32 31.91
N ILE A 10 7.29 -8.19 31.58
CA ILE A 10 5.83 -8.00 31.63
C ILE A 10 5.13 -8.95 30.66
N LEU A 11 5.66 -9.09 29.43
CA LEU A 11 5.16 -10.05 28.46
C LEU A 11 5.27 -11.49 29.01
N GLY A 12 6.39 -11.84 29.62
CA GLY A 12 6.61 -13.13 30.25
C GLY A 12 5.60 -13.43 31.35
N ILE A 13 5.30 -12.47 32.22
CA ILE A 13 4.25 -12.59 33.25
C ILE A 13 2.87 -12.76 32.60
N GLY A 14 2.56 -11.98 31.57
CA GLY A 14 1.33 -12.13 30.79
C GLY A 14 1.17 -13.54 30.21
N VAL A 15 2.24 -14.09 29.61
CA VAL A 15 2.26 -15.46 29.11
C VAL A 15 2.09 -16.47 30.26
N LEU A 16 2.59 -16.21 31.45
CA LEU A 16 2.42 -17.11 32.60
C LEU A 16 0.97 -17.12 33.11
N LEU A 17 0.30 -15.97 33.11
CA LEU A 17 -1.11 -15.84 33.52
C LEU A 17 -2.07 -16.44 32.50
N PHE A 18 -1.88 -16.15 31.21
CA PHE A 18 -2.77 -16.59 30.15
C PHE A 18 -2.37 -17.97 29.58
N GLY A 19 -1.09 -18.34 29.66
CA GLY A 19 -0.55 -19.61 29.18
C GLY A 19 -0.96 -19.92 27.75
N LYS A 20 -1.56 -21.10 27.56
CA LYS A 20 -2.07 -21.58 26.26
C LYS A 20 -3.28 -20.80 25.74
N ARG A 21 -3.89 -19.92 26.55
CA ARG A 21 -5.03 -19.06 26.16
C ARG A 21 -4.58 -17.78 25.45
N LEU A 22 -3.32 -17.38 25.59
CA LEU A 22 -2.78 -16.18 24.91
C LEU A 22 -3.05 -16.16 23.39
N PRO A 23 -2.80 -17.24 22.61
CA PRO A 23 -3.09 -17.26 21.18
C PRO A 23 -4.60 -17.28 20.85
N GLU A 24 -5.46 -17.61 21.81
CA GLU A 24 -6.91 -17.56 21.67
C GLU A 24 -7.41 -16.13 21.91
N VAL A 25 -6.93 -15.48 22.97
CA VAL A 25 -7.21 -14.08 23.32
C VAL A 25 -6.69 -13.13 22.23
N GLY A 26 -5.47 -13.35 21.72
CA GLY A 26 -4.93 -12.55 20.62
C GLY A 26 -5.75 -12.68 19.34
N ARG A 27 -6.30 -13.88 19.06
CA ARG A 27 -7.19 -14.09 17.91
C ARG A 27 -8.55 -13.42 18.09
N SER A 28 -9.15 -13.45 19.27
CA SER A 28 -10.44 -12.78 19.51
C SER A 28 -10.30 -11.26 19.46
N LEU A 29 -9.26 -10.71 20.11
CA LEU A 29 -8.95 -9.29 20.05
C LEU A 29 -8.60 -8.84 18.63
N GLY A 30 -7.78 -9.60 17.92
CA GLY A 30 -7.39 -9.29 16.54
C GLY A 30 -8.58 -9.25 15.58
N LYS A 31 -9.54 -10.16 15.73
CA LYS A 31 -10.81 -10.14 14.97
C LYS A 31 -11.62 -8.87 15.28
N GLY A 32 -11.78 -8.54 16.56
CA GLY A 32 -12.50 -7.33 16.97
C GLY A 32 -11.86 -6.04 16.44
N ILE A 33 -10.53 -5.95 16.47
CA ILE A 33 -9.79 -4.81 15.89
C ILE A 33 -9.96 -4.74 14.37
N MET A 34 -9.94 -5.87 13.66
CA MET A 34 -10.16 -5.91 12.22
C MET A 34 -11.58 -5.44 11.86
N GLU A 35 -12.59 -5.95 12.54
CA GLU A 35 -14.00 -5.58 12.31
C GLU A 35 -14.24 -4.10 12.66
N PHE A 36 -13.66 -3.61 13.76
CA PHE A 36 -13.70 -2.20 14.13
C PHE A 36 -13.07 -1.32 13.05
N LYS A 37 -11.87 -1.67 12.56
CA LYS A 37 -11.20 -0.92 11.49
C LYS A 37 -12.03 -0.88 10.20
N LYS A 38 -12.64 -2.02 9.82
CA LYS A 38 -13.54 -2.08 8.66
C LYS A 38 -14.77 -1.19 8.84
N GLY A 39 -15.38 -1.20 10.03
CA GLY A 39 -16.53 -0.35 10.33
C GLY A 39 -16.19 1.14 10.26
N VAL A 40 -15.06 1.54 10.84
CA VAL A 40 -14.59 2.93 10.78
C VAL A 40 -14.28 3.37 9.35
N GLN A 41 -13.61 2.53 8.56
CA GLN A 41 -13.30 2.82 7.15
C GLN A 41 -14.58 2.95 6.30
N GLY A 42 -15.55 2.05 6.48
CA GLY A 42 -16.82 2.13 5.75
C GLY A 42 -17.59 3.42 6.05
N ILE A 43 -17.59 3.88 7.31
CA ILE A 43 -18.23 5.15 7.69
C ILE A 43 -17.51 6.35 7.04
N GLU A 44 -16.19 6.32 7.00
CA GLU A 44 -15.39 7.37 6.38
C GLU A 44 -15.69 7.46 4.87
N ASP A 45 -15.73 6.32 4.17
CA ASP A 45 -16.10 6.23 2.74
C ASP A 45 -17.54 6.69 2.45
N GLU A 46 -18.50 6.37 3.34
CA GLU A 46 -19.88 6.84 3.24
C GLU A 46 -20.00 8.36 3.40
N ILE A 47 -19.22 8.96 4.31
CA ILE A 47 -19.19 10.41 4.52
C ILE A 47 -18.58 11.12 3.31
N TYR A 48 -17.52 10.58 2.72
CA TYR A 48 -16.95 11.11 1.48
C TYR A 48 -17.94 11.01 0.31
N THR A 49 -18.61 9.87 0.16
CA THR A 49 -19.61 9.65 -0.91
C THR A 49 -20.85 10.55 -0.75
N ALA A 50 -21.37 10.70 0.48
CA ALA A 50 -22.51 11.58 0.77
C ALA A 50 -22.19 13.07 0.55
N SER A 51 -20.96 13.48 0.88
CA SER A 51 -20.49 14.86 0.64
C SER A 51 -20.29 15.15 -0.86
N SER A 52 -19.91 14.14 -1.64
CA SER A 52 -19.74 14.24 -3.10
C SER A 52 -21.08 14.29 -3.86
N THR A 53 -22.16 13.74 -3.28
CA THR A 53 -23.47 13.61 -3.95
C THR A 53 -24.23 14.94 -4.08
N THR A 54 -23.84 16.01 -3.38
CA THR A 54 -24.47 17.34 -3.54
C THR A 54 -23.83 18.17 -4.67
N THR A 55 -22.72 17.75 -5.28
CA THR A 55 -22.13 18.47 -6.41
C THR A 55 -21.38 17.50 -7.32
N GLN A 56 -22.08 16.77 -8.19
CA GLN A 56 -21.53 16.28 -9.47
C GLN A 56 -22.59 15.58 -10.31
N SER A 57 -23.39 16.38 -11.01
CA SER A 57 -23.86 15.99 -12.34
C SER A 57 -22.73 16.32 -13.31
N SER A 58 -21.81 15.38 -13.55
CA SER A 58 -21.13 15.12 -14.83
C SER A 58 -19.92 14.19 -14.67
N GLN A 59 -20.06 13.03 -15.33
CA GLN A 59 -19.03 12.30 -16.09
C GLN A 59 -18.54 10.94 -15.51
N PRO A 60 -18.54 9.87 -16.34
CA PRO A 60 -18.25 8.49 -15.91
C PRO A 60 -16.79 8.06 -16.16
N THR A 61 -16.42 6.95 -15.49
CA THR A 61 -15.28 6.04 -15.80
C THR A 61 -13.92 6.60 -15.34
N VAL A 62 -13.13 5.92 -14.50
CA VAL A 62 -12.34 4.73 -14.83
C VAL A 62 -12.06 3.88 -13.58
N GLU A 63 -12.26 2.56 -13.69
CA GLU A 63 -11.66 1.52 -12.83
C GLU A 63 -10.13 1.64 -12.88
N ASP A 64 -9.53 2.21 -11.83
CA ASP A 64 -8.08 2.17 -11.60
C ASP A 64 -7.74 0.83 -10.93
N ARG A 65 -7.72 -0.23 -11.75
CA ARG A 65 -6.97 -1.44 -11.42
C ARG A 65 -5.50 -1.09 -11.59
N ASP A 66 -4.78 -1.08 -10.48
CA ASP A 66 -3.32 -1.11 -10.42
C ASP A 66 -2.75 -2.27 -11.25
N GLU A 67 -2.61 -2.07 -12.56
CA GLU A 67 -1.65 -2.81 -13.37
C GLU A 67 -0.46 -1.87 -13.58
N PRO A 68 0.74 -2.18 -13.04
CA PRO A 68 1.89 -1.34 -13.24
C PRO A 68 2.23 -1.37 -14.73
N THR A 69 1.82 -0.33 -15.45
CA THR A 69 2.26 -0.06 -16.82
C THR A 69 3.72 0.34 -16.75
N ALA A 70 4.61 -0.64 -16.60
CA ALA A 70 6.01 -0.47 -16.89
C ALA A 70 6.12 -0.18 -18.39
N PRO A 71 6.59 1.02 -18.80
CA PRO A 71 6.76 1.33 -20.20
C PRO A 71 7.74 0.32 -20.79
N LYS A 72 7.33 -0.38 -21.86
CA LYS A 72 8.23 -1.28 -22.58
C LYS A 72 9.36 -0.44 -23.17
N PHE A 73 10.56 -0.58 -22.62
CA PHE A 73 11.76 0.07 -23.16
C PHE A 73 12.07 -0.58 -24.52
N GLU A 74 11.74 0.12 -25.60
CA GLU A 74 12.24 -0.19 -26.93
C GLU A 74 13.55 0.58 -27.12
N PRO A 75 14.71 -0.09 -27.23
CA PRO A 75 15.96 0.60 -27.52
C PRO A 75 15.86 1.25 -28.90
N PRO A 76 16.31 2.51 -29.06
CA PRO A 76 16.24 3.20 -30.34
C PRO A 76 16.99 2.40 -31.40
N PRO A 77 16.48 2.33 -32.65
CA PRO A 77 17.22 1.78 -33.78
C PRO A 77 18.60 2.43 -33.82
N ALA A 78 19.66 1.63 -33.92
CA ALA A 78 21.00 2.17 -34.10
C ALA A 78 21.00 3.01 -35.38
N GLU A 79 20.95 4.34 -35.23
CA GLU A 79 21.10 5.25 -36.35
C GLU A 79 22.51 5.02 -36.92
N PRO A 80 22.62 4.77 -38.24
CA PRO A 80 23.91 4.62 -38.89
C PRO A 80 24.65 5.93 -38.70
N SER A 81 25.79 5.87 -38.03
CA SER A 81 26.69 7.00 -37.84
C SER A 81 27.02 7.59 -39.21
N ASP A 82 26.39 8.73 -39.50
CA ASP A 82 26.57 9.53 -40.69
C ASP A 82 28.06 9.79 -40.93
N GLU A 83 28.48 9.38 -42.12
CA GLU A 83 29.24 10.20 -43.05
C GLU A 83 30.16 11.25 -42.42
N MET A 84 31.42 10.87 -42.20
CA MET A 84 32.52 11.81 -42.04
C MET A 84 33.44 11.71 -43.26
N THR A 85 33.03 12.35 -44.36
CA THR A 85 33.96 12.74 -45.43
C THR A 85 34.41 14.17 -45.12
N PRO A 86 35.72 14.44 -45.13
CA PRO A 86 36.14 15.44 -46.11
C PRO A 86 37.48 15.11 -46.80
N ALA A 87 37.48 15.48 -48.08
CA ALA A 87 38.52 16.27 -48.75
C ALA A 87 39.87 15.62 -49.13
N ASN A 88 40.01 15.49 -50.46
CA ASN A 88 41.18 15.78 -51.32
C ASN A 88 42.63 15.66 -50.78
N GLN A 89 43.42 14.89 -51.54
CA GLN A 89 44.87 14.95 -51.83
C GLN A 89 45.23 13.54 -52.37
N ALA A 90 45.75 13.31 -53.57
CA ALA A 90 46.51 14.10 -54.54
C ALA A 90 46.19 13.62 -55.98
#